data_AF-A0A0S8G1S4-F1
#
_entry.id   AF-A0A0S8G1S4-F1
#
_cell.length_a   1.000
_cell.length_b   1.000
_cell.length_c   1.000
_cell.angle_alpha   90.00
_cell.angle_beta   90.00
_cell.angle_gamma   90.00
#
_symmetry.space_group_name_H-M   'P 1'
#
loop_
_entity.id
_entity.type
_entity.pdbx_description
1 polymer ?
#
loop_
_entity_poly.entity_id
_entity_poly.type
_entity_poly.pdbx_seq_one_letter_code
_entity_poly.pdbx_strand_id
1 'polypeptide(L)' 'MTFEQAQHLLYSLIDYEKKTVALYYGPPAYDLEAFRAFLHELGDPHDHVPFPILVSGTKGKGSTAAMLSSVLREAGHRVG' A
#
# COMPACT_ATOMS: atom_id res chain seq x y z
N MET A 1 17.15 -15.31 0.84
CA MET A 1 17.01 -14.14 -0.07
C MET A 1 17.72 -12.97 0.59
N THR A 2 18.67 -12.32 -0.09
CA THR A 2 19.30 -11.08 0.39
C THR A 2 18.40 -9.88 0.11
N PHE A 3 18.74 -8.70 0.66
CA PHE A 3 18.04 -7.46 0.37
C PHE A 3 18.04 -7.14 -1.13
N GLU A 4 19.19 -7.27 -1.80
CA GLU A 4 19.27 -7.00 -3.25
C GLU A 4 18.42 -7.99 -4.05
N GLN A 5 18.45 -9.27 -3.68
CA GLN A 5 17.62 -10.30 -4.33
C GLN A 5 16.12 -10.01 -4.17
N ALA A 6 15.70 -9.55 -2.98
CA ALA A 6 14.32 -9.17 -2.71
C ALA A 6 13.88 -7.98 -3.57
N GLN A 7 14.71 -6.94 -3.63
CA GLN A 7 14.44 -5.76 -4.45
C GLN A 7 14.34 -6.12 -5.94
N HIS A 8 15.25 -6.95 -6.45
CA HIS A 8 15.23 -7.40 -7.84
C HIS A 8 13.95 -8.19 -8.15
N LEU A 9 13.53 -9.08 -7.26
CA LEU A 9 12.26 -9.81 -7.39
C LEU A 9 11.08 -8.83 -7.45
N LEU A 10 10.97 -7.90 -6.50
CA LEU A 10 9.86 -6.94 -6.45
C LEU A 10 9.78 -6.08 -7.72
N TYR A 11 10.92 -5.62 -8.25
CA TYR A 11 10.95 -4.83 -9.48
C TYR A 11 10.69 -5.65 -10.75
N SER A 12 10.80 -6.98 -10.69
CA SER A 12 10.45 -7.86 -11.81
C SER A 12 8.95 -8.13 -11.95
N LEU A 13 8.15 -7.80 -10.92
CA LEU A 13 6.70 -8.02 -10.92
C LEU A 13 5.98 -7.06 -11.89
N ILE A 14 4.78 -7.44 -12.32
CA ILE A 14 3.96 -6.63 -13.24
C ILE A 14 3.47 -5.36 -12.53
N ASP A 15 3.70 -4.21 -13.17
CA ASP A 15 3.15 -2.92 -12.75
C ASP A 15 1.79 -2.67 -13.44
N TYR A 16 0.71 -2.95 -12.71
CA TYR A 16 -0.66 -2.75 -13.20
C TYR A 16 -1.07 -1.28 -13.31
N GLU A 17 -0.42 -0.37 -12.56
CA GLU A 17 -0.67 1.07 -12.63
C GLU A 17 -0.18 1.63 -13.98
N LYS A 18 1.01 1.22 -14.43
CA LYS A 18 1.51 1.60 -15.77
C LYS A 18 0.72 0.98 -16.91
N LYS A 19 0.19 -0.24 -16.72
CA LYS A 19 -0.64 -0.91 -17.75
C LYS A 19 -2.06 -0.36 -17.86
N THR A 20 -2.66 0.07 -16.75
CA THR A 20 -3.99 0.73 -16.77
C THR A 20 -3.93 2.08 -17.50
N VAL A 21 -2.77 2.77 -17.48
CA VAL A 21 -2.53 3.96 -18.31
C VAL A 21 -2.34 3.65 -19.81
N ALA A 22 -2.08 2.40 -20.20
CA ALA A 22 -1.94 2.00 -21.60
C ALA A 22 -3.23 1.45 -22.24
N LEU A 23 -4.25 1.07 -21.45
CA LEU A 23 -5.46 0.36 -21.90
C LEU A 23 -6.73 1.25 -21.92
N TYR A 24 -6.57 2.51 -22.29
CA TYR A 24 -7.50 3.64 -22.08
C TYR A 24 -8.86 3.64 -22.83
N TYR A 25 -9.59 2.52 -22.94
CA TYR A 25 -10.98 2.53 -23.46
C TYR A 25 -11.94 1.53 -22.77
N GLY A 26 -11.87 1.39 -21.45
CA GLY A 26 -12.89 0.69 -20.68
C GLY A 26 -12.93 1.16 -19.23
N PRO A 27 -14.07 1.02 -18.51
CA PRO A 27 -14.11 1.33 -17.09
C PRO A 27 -13.04 0.46 -16.41
N PRO A 28 -12.11 1.06 -15.64
CA PRO A 28 -11.12 0.27 -14.94
C PRO A 28 -11.89 -0.58 -13.94
N ALA A 29 -11.96 -1.89 -14.19
CA ALA A 29 -12.35 -2.84 -13.18
C ALA A 29 -11.20 -2.86 -12.15
N TYR A 30 -11.22 -1.89 -11.24
CA TYR A 30 -10.40 -1.90 -10.03
C TYR A 30 -10.98 -3.00 -9.12
N ASP A 31 -10.77 -4.24 -9.53
CA ASP A 31 -11.13 -5.41 -8.76
C ASP A 31 -10.04 -5.65 -7.71
N LEU A 32 -10.47 -5.74 -6.45
CA LEU A 32 -9.59 -6.02 -5.32
C LEU A 32 -9.57 -7.50 -4.95
N GLU A 33 -10.32 -8.37 -5.62
CA GLU A 33 -10.44 -9.79 -5.25
C GLU A 33 -9.07 -10.49 -5.23
N ALA A 34 -8.18 -10.21 -6.20
CA ALA A 34 -6.82 -10.75 -6.17
C ALA A 34 -6.01 -10.31 -4.94
N PHE A 35 -6.15 -9.04 -4.53
CA PHE A 35 -5.49 -8.52 -3.33
C PHE A 35 -6.12 -9.08 -2.05
N ARG A 36 -7.44 -9.26 -2.02
CA ARG A 36 -8.16 -9.88 -0.89
C ARG A 36 -7.75 -11.33 -0.71
N ALA A 37 -7.71 -12.11 -1.79
CA ALA A 37 -7.27 -13.50 -1.77
C ALA A 37 -5.82 -13.62 -1.26
N PHE A 38 -4.92 -12.75 -1.74
CA PHE A 38 -3.54 -12.70 -1.26
C PHE A 38 -3.43 -12.36 0.24
N LEU A 39 -4.19 -11.36 0.72
CA LEU A 39 -4.19 -11.00 2.15
C LEU A 39 -4.77 -12.13 3.02
N HIS A 40 -5.77 -12.85 2.50
CA HIS A 40 -6.37 -13.99 3.19
C HIS A 40 -5.36 -15.14 3.35
N GLU A 41 -4.56 -15.44 2.32
CA GLU A 41 -3.46 -16.42 2.42
C GLU A 41 -2.42 -16.03 3.47
N LEU A 42 -2.27 -14.73 3.77
CA LEU A 42 -1.40 -14.20 4.81
C LEU A 42 -2.07 -14.12 6.20
N GLY A 43 -3.31 -14.56 6.35
CA GLY A 43 -4.06 -14.51 7.62
C GLY A 43 -4.65 -13.14 7.94
N ASP A 44 -5.01 -12.37 6.91
CA ASP A 44 -5.70 -11.07 7.03
C ASP A 44 -5.03 -10.09 8.02
N PRO A 45 -3.71 -9.81 7.88
CA PRO A 45 -2.97 -8.98 8.84
C PRO A 45 -3.49 -7.53 8.94
N HIS A 46 -4.13 -7.05 7.86
CA HIS A 46 -4.73 -5.71 7.80
C HIS A 46 -5.90 -5.52 8.77
N ASP A 47 -6.64 -6.58 9.11
CA ASP A 47 -7.75 -6.54 10.07
C ASP A 47 -7.28 -6.42 11.52
N HIS A 48 -6.00 -6.69 11.77
CA HIS A 48 -5.38 -6.65 13.09
C HIS A 48 -4.71 -5.30 13.40
N VAL A 49 -4.82 -4.31 12.50
CA VAL A 49 -4.26 -2.97 12.73
C VAL A 49 -5.21 -2.16 13.61
N PRO A 50 -4.81 -1.79 14.84
CA PRO A 50 -5.65 -0.98 15.71
C PRO A 50 -5.66 0.47 15.19
N PHE A 51 -6.86 1.01 14.96
CA PHE A 51 -7.09 2.43 14.59
C PHE A 51 -6.35 2.89 13.31
N PRO A 52 -6.62 2.27 12.14
CA PRO A 52 -5.96 2.64 10.90
C PRO A 52 -6.33 4.07 10.46
N ILE A 53 -5.33 4.84 10.01
CA ILE A 53 -5.52 6.16 9.39
C ILE A 53 -5.20 6.04 7.90
N LEU A 54 -6.21 6.23 7.04
CA LEU A 54 -6.05 6.21 5.58
C LEU A 54 -5.82 7.63 5.05
N VAL A 55 -4.67 7.87 4.41
CA VAL A 55 -4.33 9.17 3.81
C VAL A 55 -4.34 9.05 2.28
N SER A 56 -5.28 9.73 1.63
CA SER A 56 -5.41 9.78 0.17
C SER A 56 -5.26 11.21 -0.36
N GLY A 57 -4.91 11.35 -1.64
CA GLY A 57 -4.77 12.64 -2.31
C GLY A 57 -3.71 12.66 -3.42
N THR A 58 -3.92 13.54 -4.40
CA THR A 58 -2.98 13.75 -5.51
C THR A 58 -1.69 14.41 -5.05
N LYS A 59 -1.78 15.30 -4.06
CA LYS A 59 -0.66 16.01 -3.44
C LYS A 59 -0.77 15.94 -1.92
N GLY A 60 0.37 15.98 -1.22
CA GLY A 60 0.42 16.10 0.23
C GLY A 60 0.26 14.79 1.02
N LYS A 61 -0.24 13.69 0.45
CA LYS A 61 -0.42 12.41 1.19
C LYS A 61 0.83 11.94 1.95
N GLY A 62 2.00 12.04 1.32
CA GLY A 62 3.27 11.66 1.94
C GLY A 62 3.67 12.59 3.08
N SER A 63 3.56 13.91 2.88
CA SER A 63 3.85 14.90 3.91
C SER A 63 2.89 14.80 5.09
N THR A 64 1.59 14.62 4.83
CA THR A 64 0.56 14.43 5.87
C THR A 64 0.81 13.15 6.67
N ALA A 65 1.09 12.02 6.00
CA ALA A 65 1.43 10.78 6.70
C ALA A 65 2.69 10.92 7.57
N ALA A 66 3.72 11.61 7.08
CA ALA A 66 4.93 11.88 7.84
C ALA A 66 4.68 12.76 9.08
N MET A 67 3.86 13.81 8.94
CA MET A 67 3.47 14.67 10.06
C MET A 67 2.67 13.90 11.11
N LEU A 68 1.68 13.12 10.70
CA LEU A 68 0.90 12.27 11.61
C LEU A 68 1.77 11.27 12.35
N SER A 69 2.68 10.59 11.63
CA SER A 69 3.61 9.63 12.23
C SER A 69 4.51 10.29 13.28
N SER A 70 5.04 11.48 12.99
CA SER A 70 5.86 12.25 13.93
C SER A 70 5.08 12.64 15.19
N VAL A 71 3.91 13.26 15.02
CA VAL A 71 3.07 13.73 16.15
C VAL A 71 2.61 12.57 17.04
N LEU A 72 2.14 11.47 16.44
CA LEU A 72 1.65 10.32 17.20
C LEU A 72 2.77 9.58 17.93
N ARG A 73 3.96 9.50 17.34
CA ARG A 73 5.15 8.94 18.02
C ARG A 73 5.55 9.81 19.21
N GLU A 74 5.58 11.13 19.04
CA GLU A 74 5.90 12.07 20.13
C GLU A 74 4.85 12.00 21.26
N ALA A 75 3.59 11.77 20.91
CA ALA A 75 2.51 11.54 21.88
C ALA A 75 2.59 10.16 22.60
N GLY A 76 3.60 9.34 22.32
CA GLY A 76 3.83 8.06 22.97
C GLY A 76 3.10 6.87 22.33
N HIS A 77 2.51 7.03 21.15
CA HIS A 77 1.87 5.93 20.43
C HIS A 77 2.89 5.11 19.62
N ARG A 78 2.63 3.79 19.49
CA ARG A 78 3.34 2.92 18.56
C ARG A 78 2.76 3.13 17.16
N VAL A 79 3.58 3.63 16.23
CA VAL A 79 3.17 3.96 14.86
C VAL A 79 4.01 3.21 13.83
N GLY A 80 3.33 2.56 12.88
CA GLY A 80 3.90 1.87 11.72
C GLY A 80 4.10 2.77 10.51
#